data_AF-A0A1Y2F0I7-F1
#
_entry.id   AF-A0A1Y2F0I7-F1
#
_cell.length_a   1.000
_cell.length_b   1.000
_cell.length_c   1.000
_cell.angle_alpha   90.00
_cell.angle_beta   90.00
_cell.angle_gamma   90.00
#
_symmetry.space_group_name_H-M   'P 1'
#
loop_
_entity.id
_entity.type
_entity.pdbx_description
1 polymer ?
#
loop_
_entity_poly.entity_id
_entity_poly.type
_entity_poly.pdbx_seq_one_letter_code
_entity_poly.pdbx_strand_id
1 'polypeptide(L)'
;MGVKGLFPLLKKHAPSAVRSHPPNYLQGKRISLDGNLLLFRDFMSPLWLPADLESKHAMWCLRLARYCRACNISPIIVFDSPMTTPAKVRERAKRSLARQSVRRVFDTAVDRSHRLTDLTETFSKLIDMEPLQRQQVARSFEAELVGADSSIMEAMLSLKETTVSQTTDLQETIIIPDSVVDDTFAGQPEEVTNMTQSLIGHLDRVVKAGTSTAKAKTELDVLLSFAVTRNSTLPIEGLQQLSIDTTELVEKLSRRIKGPTNTQVSQCQKWLHECFHLPVQQSPDSFEGECTAAFFQKLGYVDLVASDDSDVLIYGVSQLRGFMGLGGNGYDSQSDKKLLKLLPLTEVDVESMMASLDLTADSLVDFAILSGTDYTINIRGMGPQKVLDLIRKYGNLSDTLAALETIHFSSGARKGSIKYKVHESFADDALVARNIFSSFPNITQLAPHFQSSEIFLKSTEEWKNLCRDDTAWQMAEEEVLSRCPDLSKMSLSLLDDKGLYMPNANHVGRLI
;
A
#
# COMPACT_ATOMS: atom_id res chain seq x y z
N MET A 1 8.75 0.24 7.09
CA MET A 1 9.96 -0.13 6.36
C MET A 1 11.10 -0.17 7.39
N GLY A 2 12.25 -0.74 7.04
CA GLY A 2 13.41 -0.85 7.93
C GLY A 2 13.36 -1.97 8.97
N VAL A 3 14.11 -1.78 10.07
CA VAL A 3 14.25 -2.74 11.18
C VAL A 3 12.91 -3.32 11.68
N LYS A 4 12.73 -4.62 11.43
CA LYS A 4 11.48 -5.33 11.71
C LYS A 4 11.20 -5.36 13.21
N GLY A 5 9.98 -4.99 13.59
CA GLY A 5 9.48 -5.13 14.96
C GLY A 5 10.11 -4.18 15.99
N LEU A 6 10.87 -3.17 15.55
CA LEU A 6 11.41 -2.13 16.43
C LEU A 6 10.30 -1.38 17.18
N PHE A 7 9.26 -0.88 16.48
CA PHE A 7 8.20 -0.09 17.14
C PHE A 7 7.42 -0.83 18.23
N PRO A 8 6.98 -2.09 18.03
CA PRO A 8 6.42 -2.89 19.12
C PRO A 8 7.37 -3.03 20.32
N LEU A 9 8.68 -3.19 20.08
CA LEU A 9 9.69 -3.24 21.13
C LEU A 9 9.79 -1.91 21.89
N LEU A 10 9.83 -0.78 21.16
CA LEU A 10 9.87 0.56 21.74
C LEU A 10 8.66 0.85 22.62
N LYS A 11 7.45 0.52 22.16
CA LYS A 11 6.23 0.71 22.97
C LYS A 11 6.28 -0.05 24.30
N LYS A 12 7.00 -1.18 24.34
CA LYS A 12 7.13 -2.02 25.53
C LYS A 12 8.27 -1.58 26.46
N HIS A 13 9.42 -1.21 25.91
CA HIS A 13 10.65 -0.99 26.67
C HIS A 13 11.13 0.46 26.74
N ALA A 14 10.69 1.30 25.80
CA ALA A 14 11.05 2.71 25.71
C ALA A 14 9.83 3.59 25.35
N PRO A 15 8.70 3.48 26.09
CA PRO A 15 7.48 4.22 25.74
C PRO A 15 7.65 5.73 25.80
N SER A 16 8.52 6.24 26.70
CA SER A 16 8.85 7.67 26.81
C SER A 16 9.58 8.22 25.58
N ALA A 17 10.29 7.37 24.84
CA ALA A 17 10.97 7.75 23.61
C ALA A 17 10.02 7.93 22.43
N VAL A 18 8.81 7.39 22.50
CA VAL A 18 7.81 7.46 21.42
C VAL A 18 6.71 8.44 21.80
N ARG A 19 6.74 9.63 21.22
CA ARG A 19 5.83 10.74 21.54
C ARG A 19 4.84 10.98 20.41
N SER A 20 3.57 11.19 20.76
CA SER A 20 2.54 11.56 19.78
C SER A 20 2.30 13.07 19.82
N HIS A 21 2.28 13.71 18.65
CA HIS A 21 2.16 15.15 18.52
C HIS A 21 1.09 15.54 17.49
N PRO A 22 0.35 16.63 17.71
CA PRO A 22 -0.49 17.21 16.67
C PRO A 22 0.38 17.89 15.58
N PRO A 23 -0.14 18.14 14.37
CA PRO A 23 0.60 18.81 13.29
C PRO A 23 1.27 20.14 13.69
N ASN A 24 0.60 20.94 14.53
CA ASN A 24 1.13 22.23 15.00
C ASN A 24 2.44 22.12 15.80
N TYR A 25 2.81 20.93 16.29
CA TYR A 25 4.11 20.69 16.91
C TYR A 25 5.29 21.02 15.98
N LEU A 26 5.07 20.98 14.66
CA LEU A 26 6.09 21.27 13.66
C LEU A 26 6.32 22.77 13.44
N GLN A 27 5.56 23.64 14.10
CA GLN A 27 5.65 25.08 13.89
C GLN A 27 7.06 25.61 14.17
N GLY A 28 7.67 26.22 13.14
CA GLY A 28 9.00 26.78 13.19
C GLY A 28 10.14 25.76 13.15
N LYS A 29 9.86 24.45 13.08
CA LYS A 29 10.90 23.43 13.03
C LYS A 29 11.54 23.34 11.64
N ARG A 30 12.83 22.99 11.64
CA ARG A 30 13.58 22.58 10.46
C ARG A 30 13.51 21.06 10.35
N ILE A 31 13.08 20.53 9.21
CA ILE A 31 12.80 19.10 9.08
C ILE A 31 13.44 18.57 7.79
N SER A 32 14.25 17.53 7.88
CA SER A 32 14.69 16.82 6.68
C SER A 32 13.63 15.78 6.28
N LEU A 33 13.21 15.77 5.03
CA LEU A 33 12.15 14.92 4.50
C LEU A 33 12.74 13.86 3.58
N ASP A 34 12.37 12.61 3.81
CA ASP A 34 12.61 11.50 2.86
C ASP A 34 11.61 11.62 1.69
N GLY A 35 12.01 12.37 0.66
CA GLY A 35 11.17 12.77 -0.46
C GLY A 35 10.68 11.58 -1.29
N ASN A 36 11.55 10.59 -1.52
CA ASN A 36 11.16 9.36 -2.20
C ASN A 36 10.05 8.65 -1.42
N LEU A 37 10.30 8.27 -0.16
CA LEU A 37 9.35 7.49 0.61
C LEU A 37 7.99 8.21 0.74
N LEU A 38 8.00 9.52 1.01
CA LEU A 38 6.78 10.32 1.12
C LEU A 38 6.00 10.39 -0.19
N LEU A 39 6.67 10.60 -1.33
CA LEU A 39 6.06 10.61 -2.66
C LEU A 39 5.46 9.24 -3.01
N PHE A 40 6.21 8.15 -2.80
CA PHE A 40 5.73 6.79 -3.05
C PHE A 40 4.53 6.44 -2.17
N ARG A 41 4.54 6.81 -0.89
CA ARG A 41 3.42 6.60 0.04
C ARG A 41 2.16 7.32 -0.45
N ASP A 42 2.31 8.56 -0.88
CA ASP A 42 1.20 9.40 -1.33
C ASP A 42 0.60 8.91 -2.66
N PHE A 43 1.41 8.43 -3.60
CA PHE A 43 0.95 7.77 -4.83
C PHE A 43 0.09 6.54 -4.58
N MET A 44 0.36 5.83 -3.49
CA MET A 44 -0.31 4.59 -3.09
C MET A 44 -1.57 4.83 -2.25
N SER A 45 -1.80 6.07 -1.82
CA SER A 45 -2.91 6.43 -0.94
C SER A 45 -4.25 6.44 -1.68
N PRO A 46 -5.30 5.79 -1.15
CA PRO A 46 -6.65 5.91 -1.71
C PRO A 46 -7.31 7.27 -1.43
N LEU A 47 -6.75 8.05 -0.52
CA LEU A 47 -7.55 8.99 0.24
C LEU A 47 -7.83 10.31 -0.47
N TRP A 48 -7.11 10.66 -1.55
CA TRP A 48 -7.11 12.05 -1.97
C TRP A 48 -6.92 12.34 -3.47
N LEU A 49 -6.66 11.34 -4.33
CA LEU A 49 -6.66 11.53 -5.80
C LEU A 49 -7.18 10.29 -6.54
N PRO A 50 -7.87 10.47 -7.69
CA PRO A 50 -8.25 9.38 -8.59
C PRO A 50 -7.06 8.50 -8.98
N ALA A 51 -7.29 7.19 -9.09
CA ALA A 51 -6.22 6.23 -9.37
C ALA A 51 -5.56 6.44 -10.76
N ASP A 52 -6.29 7.03 -11.70
CA ASP A 52 -5.96 7.28 -13.10
C ASP A 52 -5.32 8.65 -13.37
N LEU A 53 -5.28 9.55 -12.39
CA LEU A 53 -4.65 10.86 -12.55
C LEU A 53 -3.15 10.72 -12.89
N GLU A 54 -2.71 11.35 -13.98
CA GLU A 54 -1.33 11.29 -14.45
C GLU A 54 -0.41 12.22 -13.65
N SER A 55 -0.90 13.41 -13.31
CA SER A 55 -0.15 14.46 -12.61
C SER A 55 -0.18 14.37 -11.08
N LYS A 56 -0.30 13.16 -10.51
CA LYS A 56 -0.24 12.94 -9.04
C LYS A 56 1.02 13.51 -8.38
N HIS A 57 2.13 13.49 -9.09
CA HIS A 57 3.42 14.02 -8.64
C HIS A 57 3.42 15.54 -8.51
N ALA A 58 2.73 16.26 -9.41
CA ALA A 58 2.51 17.70 -9.30
C ALA A 58 1.66 18.04 -8.08
N MET A 59 0.57 17.28 -7.92
CA MET A 59 -0.34 17.44 -6.79
C MET A 59 0.33 17.14 -5.44
N TRP A 60 1.26 16.18 -5.40
CA TRP A 60 2.12 15.95 -4.25
C TRP A 60 3.02 17.15 -3.93
N CYS A 61 3.61 17.82 -4.94
CA CYS A 61 4.43 19.01 -4.73
C CYS A 61 3.61 20.16 -4.13
N LEU A 62 2.44 20.45 -4.71
CA LEU A 62 1.51 21.47 -4.21
C LEU A 62 1.13 21.18 -2.75
N ARG A 63 0.76 19.92 -2.48
CA ARG A 63 0.36 19.47 -1.16
C ARG A 63 1.48 19.63 -0.14
N LEU A 64 2.69 19.20 -0.49
CA LEU A 64 3.87 19.32 0.36
C LEU A 64 4.19 20.79 0.68
N ALA A 65 4.23 21.63 -0.36
CA ALA A 65 4.51 23.05 -0.21
C ALA A 65 3.47 23.73 0.69
N ARG A 66 2.17 23.54 0.42
CA ARG A 66 1.07 24.08 1.24
C ARG A 66 1.15 23.62 2.70
N TYR A 67 1.37 22.31 2.91
CA TYR A 67 1.47 21.77 4.27
C TYR A 67 2.64 22.39 5.04
N CYS A 68 3.81 22.51 4.41
CA CYS A 68 4.97 23.15 5.01
C CYS A 68 4.73 24.63 5.29
N ARG A 69 4.11 25.37 4.36
CA ARG A 69 3.76 26.78 4.53
C ARG A 69 2.78 26.98 5.68
N ALA A 70 1.67 26.24 5.69
CA ALA A 70 0.62 26.35 6.70
C ALA A 70 1.10 25.99 8.11
N CYS A 71 2.05 25.05 8.20
CA CYS A 71 2.66 24.67 9.48
C CYS A 71 3.92 25.50 9.80
N ASN A 72 4.31 26.49 8.99
CA ASN A 72 5.56 27.25 9.15
C ASN A 72 6.80 26.36 9.34
N ILE A 73 6.94 25.34 8.50
CA ILE A 73 8.05 24.39 8.50
C ILE A 73 9.14 24.90 7.55
N SER A 74 10.40 24.69 7.93
CA SER A 74 11.57 24.90 7.05
C SER A 74 12.09 23.52 6.59
N PRO A 75 11.59 22.95 5.49
CA PRO A 75 11.96 21.62 5.07
C PRO A 75 13.29 21.57 4.29
N ILE A 76 13.99 20.44 4.36
CA ILE A 76 15.02 20.03 3.40
C ILE A 76 14.57 18.72 2.79
N ILE A 77 14.38 18.65 1.48
CA ILE A 77 13.80 17.48 0.83
C ILE A 77 14.93 16.66 0.21
N VAL A 78 15.05 15.41 0.63
CA VAL A 78 16.09 14.50 0.14
C VAL A 78 15.47 13.44 -0.76
N PHE A 79 15.98 13.32 -1.98
CA PHE A 79 15.60 12.26 -2.91
C PHE A 79 16.75 11.26 -3.07
N ASP A 80 16.43 9.98 -3.29
CA ASP A 80 17.45 8.96 -3.57
C ASP A 80 18.22 9.27 -4.86
N SER A 81 19.45 8.78 -4.94
CA SER A 81 20.14 8.67 -6.22
C SER A 81 19.41 7.66 -7.13
N PRO A 82 19.35 7.92 -8.45
CA PRO A 82 18.87 6.93 -9.41
C PRO A 82 19.78 5.69 -9.50
N MET A 83 21.03 5.78 -9.04
CA MET A 83 21.96 4.66 -9.04
C MET A 83 21.62 3.61 -7.96
N THR A 84 21.97 2.36 -8.23
CA THR A 84 21.80 1.27 -7.27
C THR A 84 23.15 0.97 -6.63
N THR A 85 23.24 1.07 -5.31
CA THR A 85 24.42 0.56 -4.59
C THR A 85 24.46 -0.96 -4.68
N PRO A 86 25.65 -1.60 -4.76
CA PRO A 86 25.76 -3.06 -4.80
C PRO A 86 25.00 -3.76 -3.67
N ALA A 87 25.00 -3.18 -2.47
CA ALA A 87 24.30 -3.71 -1.29
C ALA A 87 22.76 -3.77 -1.48
N LYS A 88 22.16 -2.88 -2.27
CA LYS A 88 20.71 -2.86 -2.53
C LYS A 88 20.28 -3.74 -3.71
N VAL A 89 21.19 -4.35 -4.47
CA VAL A 89 20.83 -5.18 -5.63
C VAL A 89 19.92 -6.34 -5.23
N ARG A 90 20.25 -7.05 -4.15
CA ARG A 90 19.46 -8.19 -3.64
C ARG A 90 18.06 -7.77 -3.22
N GLU A 91 17.95 -6.70 -2.44
CA GLU A 91 16.66 -6.21 -1.95
C GLU A 91 15.81 -5.63 -3.10
N ARG A 92 16.40 -4.90 -4.05
CA ARG A 92 15.68 -4.44 -5.26
C ARG A 92 15.17 -5.62 -6.09
N ALA A 93 15.96 -6.68 -6.27
CA ALA A 93 15.52 -7.89 -6.96
C ALA A 93 14.34 -8.56 -6.23
N LYS A 94 14.40 -8.65 -4.89
CA LYS A 94 13.30 -9.18 -4.07
C LYS A 94 12.02 -8.33 -4.19
N ARG A 95 12.14 -7.01 -4.14
CA ARG A 95 11.02 -6.08 -4.36
C ARG A 95 10.44 -6.20 -5.77
N SER A 96 11.29 -6.40 -6.78
CA SER A 96 10.86 -6.62 -8.17
C SER A 96 10.04 -7.91 -8.32
N LEU A 97 10.51 -9.03 -7.76
CA LEU A 97 9.76 -10.29 -7.75
C LEU A 97 8.42 -10.20 -7.02
N ALA A 98 8.39 -9.48 -5.89
CA ALA A 98 7.16 -9.22 -5.16
C ALA A 98 6.17 -8.39 -6.01
N ARG A 99 6.64 -7.34 -6.68
CA ARG A 99 5.83 -6.53 -7.61
C ARG A 99 5.30 -7.35 -8.78
N GLN A 100 6.12 -8.23 -9.37
CA GLN A 100 5.66 -9.12 -10.45
C GLN A 100 4.57 -10.08 -9.97
N SER A 101 4.70 -10.59 -8.75
CA SER A 101 3.67 -11.45 -8.15
C SER A 101 2.36 -10.69 -7.93
N VAL A 102 2.44 -9.45 -7.41
CA VAL A 102 1.28 -8.56 -7.27
C VAL A 102 0.65 -8.23 -8.63
N ARG A 103 1.47 -8.03 -9.67
CA ARG A 103 1.00 -7.77 -11.03
C ARG A 103 0.18 -8.93 -11.60
N ARG A 104 0.65 -10.17 -11.43
CA ARG A 104 -0.13 -11.36 -11.85
C ARG A 104 -1.48 -11.41 -11.16
N VAL A 105 -1.53 -11.14 -9.85
CA VAL A 105 -2.79 -11.11 -9.09
C VAL A 105 -3.71 -9.98 -9.57
N PHE A 106 -3.14 -8.84 -9.97
CA PHE A 106 -3.89 -7.73 -10.56
C PHE A 106 -4.50 -8.12 -11.90
N ASP A 107 -3.71 -8.69 -12.82
CA ASP A 107 -4.19 -9.09 -14.14
C ASP A 107 -5.33 -10.11 -14.00
N THR A 108 -5.20 -11.11 -13.11
CA THR A 108 -6.29 -12.06 -12.81
C THR A 108 -7.54 -11.40 -12.21
N ALA A 109 -7.37 -10.36 -11.37
CA ALA A 109 -8.48 -9.63 -10.80
C ALA A 109 -9.21 -8.75 -11.84
N VAL A 110 -8.47 -8.17 -12.80
CA VAL A 110 -9.03 -7.43 -13.93
C VAL A 110 -9.83 -8.36 -14.83
N ASP A 111 -9.28 -9.53 -15.17
CA ASP A 111 -10.01 -10.54 -15.95
C ASP A 111 -11.31 -10.96 -15.24
N ARG A 112 -11.26 -11.11 -13.90
CA ARG A 112 -12.45 -11.39 -13.10
C ARG A 112 -13.47 -10.26 -13.15
N SER A 113 -13.03 -9.01 -13.05
CA SER A 113 -13.91 -7.84 -13.14
C SER A 113 -14.66 -7.80 -14.48
N HIS A 114 -13.96 -8.04 -15.60
CA HIS A 114 -14.59 -8.14 -16.91
C HIS A 114 -15.63 -9.26 -16.98
N ARG A 115 -15.29 -10.47 -16.51
CA ARG A 115 -16.25 -11.59 -16.49
C ARG A 115 -17.50 -11.27 -15.66
N LEU A 116 -17.34 -10.66 -14.49
CA LEU A 116 -18.45 -10.30 -13.61
C LEU A 116 -19.34 -9.20 -14.21
N THR A 117 -18.75 -8.21 -14.89
CA THR A 117 -19.50 -7.19 -15.63
C THR A 117 -20.34 -7.82 -16.74
N ASP A 118 -19.71 -8.66 -17.57
CA ASP A 118 -20.41 -9.39 -18.63
C ASP A 118 -21.53 -10.27 -18.05
N LEU A 119 -21.30 -10.91 -16.89
CA LEU A 119 -22.28 -11.78 -16.25
C LEU A 119 -23.45 -10.98 -15.69
N THR A 120 -23.17 -9.81 -15.11
CA THR A 120 -24.19 -8.87 -14.63
C THR A 120 -25.07 -8.38 -15.76
N GLU A 121 -24.50 -8.12 -16.94
CA GLU A 121 -25.25 -7.76 -18.14
C GLU A 121 -26.14 -8.93 -18.60
N THR A 122 -25.61 -10.16 -18.64
CA THR A 122 -26.39 -11.36 -18.98
C THR A 122 -27.57 -11.56 -18.00
N PHE A 123 -27.34 -11.42 -16.69
CA PHE A 123 -28.40 -11.53 -15.69
C PHE A 123 -29.42 -10.39 -15.77
N SER A 124 -29.00 -9.19 -16.17
CA SER A 124 -29.93 -8.07 -16.41
C SER A 124 -30.88 -8.38 -17.56
N LYS A 125 -30.36 -8.93 -18.67
CA LYS A 125 -31.21 -9.39 -19.80
C LYS A 125 -32.15 -10.52 -19.39
N LEU A 126 -31.68 -11.44 -18.52
CA LEU A 126 -32.53 -12.50 -17.97
C LEU A 126 -33.71 -11.94 -17.16
N ILE A 127 -33.53 -10.87 -16.41
CA ILE A 127 -34.62 -10.21 -15.64
C ILE A 127 -35.73 -9.73 -16.57
N ASP A 128 -35.38 -9.17 -17.72
CA ASP A 128 -36.32 -8.62 -18.70
C ASP A 128 -37.08 -9.72 -19.50
N MET A 129 -36.60 -10.97 -19.46
CA MET A 129 -37.26 -12.10 -20.12
C MET A 129 -38.50 -12.59 -19.35
N GLU A 130 -39.49 -13.10 -20.08
CA GLU A 130 -40.69 -13.71 -19.53
C GLU A 130 -40.34 -14.91 -18.62
N PRO A 131 -41.08 -15.16 -17.52
CA PRO A 131 -40.74 -16.20 -16.55
C PRO A 131 -40.60 -17.60 -17.16
N LEU A 132 -41.43 -17.95 -18.15
CA LEU A 132 -41.38 -19.23 -18.87
C LEU A 132 -40.12 -19.38 -19.71
N GLN A 133 -39.73 -18.34 -20.46
CA GLN A 133 -38.51 -18.36 -21.27
C GLN A 133 -37.27 -18.48 -20.37
N ARG A 134 -37.27 -17.77 -19.23
CA ARG A 134 -36.18 -17.85 -18.25
C ARG A 134 -36.07 -19.22 -17.60
N GLN A 135 -37.19 -19.88 -17.31
CA GLN A 135 -37.21 -21.26 -16.82
C GLN A 135 -36.67 -22.24 -17.88
N GLN A 136 -36.97 -22.02 -19.16
CA GLN A 136 -36.40 -22.80 -20.27
C GLN A 136 -34.88 -22.60 -20.37
N VAL A 137 -34.37 -21.37 -20.24
CA VAL A 137 -32.91 -21.10 -20.19
C VAL A 137 -32.26 -21.86 -19.03
N ALA A 138 -32.83 -21.81 -17.83
CA ALA A 138 -32.28 -22.50 -16.66
C ALA A 138 -32.21 -24.03 -16.88
N ARG A 139 -33.26 -24.62 -17.46
CA ARG A 139 -33.31 -26.06 -17.79
C ARG A 139 -32.30 -26.45 -18.87
N SER A 140 -32.20 -25.67 -19.95
CA SER A 140 -31.22 -25.91 -21.02
C SER A 140 -29.78 -25.79 -20.48
N PHE A 141 -29.53 -24.82 -19.62
CA PHE A 141 -28.22 -24.63 -18.97
C PHE A 141 -27.89 -25.77 -17.99
N GLU A 142 -28.86 -26.22 -17.18
CA GLU A 142 -28.69 -27.37 -16.28
C GLU A 142 -28.36 -28.65 -17.05
N ALA A 143 -29.02 -28.89 -18.19
CA ALA A 143 -28.78 -30.08 -19.02
C ALA A 143 -27.33 -30.13 -19.55
N GLU A 144 -26.80 -28.99 -20.00
CA GLU A 144 -25.41 -28.88 -20.47
C GLU A 144 -24.41 -29.04 -19.33
N LEU A 145 -24.74 -28.56 -18.12
CA LEU A 145 -23.90 -28.73 -16.94
C LEU A 145 -23.76 -30.20 -16.50
N VAL A 146 -24.81 -31.02 -16.66
CA VAL A 146 -24.77 -32.47 -16.35
C VAL A 146 -23.81 -33.22 -17.29
N GLY A 147 -23.53 -32.68 -18.48
CA GLY A 147 -22.51 -33.18 -19.40
C GLY A 147 -21.10 -32.60 -19.19
N ALA A 148 -20.92 -31.69 -18.22
CA ALA A 148 -19.68 -30.98 -17.99
C ALA A 148 -18.69 -31.75 -17.07
N ASP A 149 -17.52 -31.14 -16.80
CA ASP A 149 -16.45 -31.70 -15.97
C ASP A 149 -16.95 -32.19 -14.58
N SER A 150 -16.40 -33.32 -14.12
CA SER A 150 -16.66 -33.93 -12.80
C SER A 150 -16.67 -32.94 -11.63
N SER A 151 -15.77 -31.94 -11.64
CA SER A 151 -15.67 -30.93 -10.57
C SER A 151 -16.86 -29.97 -10.51
N ILE A 152 -17.50 -29.69 -11.65
CA ILE A 152 -18.70 -28.85 -11.76
C ILE A 152 -19.91 -29.65 -11.26
N MET A 153 -19.99 -30.93 -11.64
CA MET A 153 -21.05 -31.83 -11.21
C MET A 153 -21.04 -32.05 -9.69
N GLU A 154 -19.86 -32.23 -9.07
CA GLU A 154 -19.73 -32.32 -7.61
C GLU A 154 -20.23 -31.04 -6.91
N ALA A 155 -19.87 -29.86 -7.43
CA ALA A 155 -20.33 -28.58 -6.87
C ALA A 155 -21.86 -28.42 -7.00
N MET A 156 -22.44 -28.84 -8.12
CA MET A 156 -23.90 -28.83 -8.32
C MET A 156 -24.64 -29.77 -7.37
N LEU A 157 -24.13 -30.98 -7.15
CA LEU A 157 -24.74 -31.96 -6.24
C LEU A 157 -24.75 -31.44 -4.80
N SER A 158 -23.64 -30.85 -4.35
CA SER A 158 -23.53 -30.22 -3.03
C SER A 158 -24.56 -29.09 -2.82
N LEU A 159 -24.77 -28.23 -3.83
CA LEU A 159 -25.76 -27.15 -3.78
C LEU A 159 -27.21 -27.68 -3.77
N LYS A 160 -27.48 -28.77 -4.49
CA LYS A 160 -28.79 -29.46 -4.46
C LYS A 160 -29.10 -30.03 -3.07
N GLU A 161 -28.13 -30.66 -2.42
CA GLU A 161 -28.30 -31.17 -1.04
C GLU A 161 -28.58 -30.05 -0.02
N THR A 162 -27.92 -28.90 -0.20
CA THR A 162 -28.09 -27.73 0.68
C THR A 162 -29.46 -27.07 0.51
N THR A 163 -29.96 -26.94 -0.72
CA THR A 163 -31.29 -26.36 -1.02
C THR A 163 -32.44 -27.28 -0.60
N VAL A 164 -32.28 -28.60 -0.71
CA VAL A 164 -33.23 -29.59 -0.18
C VAL A 164 -33.30 -29.55 1.36
N SER A 165 -32.19 -29.24 2.04
CA SER A 165 -32.15 -29.13 3.50
C SER A 165 -32.75 -27.81 4.05
N GLN A 166 -32.81 -26.75 3.25
CA GLN A 166 -33.43 -25.47 3.63
C GLN A 166 -34.95 -25.42 3.39
N THR A 167 -35.45 -26.26 2.48
CA THR A 167 -36.89 -26.36 2.16
C THR A 167 -37.68 -27.20 3.17
N THR A 168 -37.02 -27.92 4.07
CA THR A 168 -37.68 -28.68 5.14
C THR A 168 -38.19 -27.83 6.33
N ASP A 169 -37.84 -26.53 6.42
CA ASP A 169 -38.20 -25.65 7.55
C ASP A 169 -39.20 -24.52 7.24
N LEU A 170 -39.71 -24.41 6.01
CA LEU A 170 -40.76 -23.45 5.66
C LEU A 170 -41.93 -24.18 4.98
N GLN A 171 -42.97 -24.49 5.77
CA GLN A 171 -44.26 -24.91 5.24
C GLN A 171 -44.93 -23.76 4.49
N GLU A 172 -45.55 -24.12 3.36
CA GLU A 172 -46.39 -23.32 2.46
C GLU A 172 -45.68 -22.36 1.47
N THR A 173 -44.89 -22.93 0.57
CA THR A 173 -44.74 -22.39 -0.78
C THR A 173 -45.53 -23.24 -1.77
N ILE A 174 -46.41 -22.61 -2.53
CA ILE A 174 -47.21 -23.20 -3.61
C ILE A 174 -46.27 -23.90 -4.59
N ILE A 175 -46.33 -25.23 -4.61
CA ILE A 175 -45.67 -26.06 -5.62
C ILE A 175 -46.42 -25.82 -6.93
N ILE A 176 -45.81 -25.09 -7.86
CA ILE A 176 -46.24 -25.13 -9.26
C ILE A 176 -45.89 -26.55 -9.75
N PRO A 177 -46.86 -27.40 -10.14
CA PRO A 177 -46.58 -28.75 -10.56
C PRO A 177 -45.69 -28.75 -11.81
N ASP A 178 -44.71 -29.64 -11.86
CA ASP A 178 -43.80 -29.87 -12.99
C ASP A 178 -44.51 -30.42 -14.27
N SER A 179 -45.85 -30.26 -14.38
CA SER A 179 -46.69 -31.05 -15.29
C SER A 179 -47.55 -30.25 -16.29
N VAL A 180 -47.17 -29.04 -16.70
CA VAL A 180 -47.73 -28.43 -17.93
C VAL A 180 -46.66 -27.57 -18.63
N VAL A 181 -45.71 -28.21 -19.31
CA VAL A 181 -45.15 -27.65 -20.54
C VAL A 181 -45.04 -28.79 -21.52
N ASP A 182 -45.91 -28.75 -22.52
CA ASP A 182 -45.95 -29.66 -23.66
C ASP A 182 -44.56 -29.74 -24.33
N ASP A 183 -44.03 -30.95 -24.51
CA ASP A 183 -42.74 -31.26 -25.16
C ASP A 183 -42.76 -30.99 -26.69
N THR A 184 -43.66 -30.14 -27.17
CA THR A 184 -43.87 -29.87 -28.59
C THR A 184 -43.84 -28.37 -28.91
N PHE A 185 -42.67 -27.74 -28.73
CA PHE A 185 -42.33 -26.55 -29.52
C PHE A 185 -41.06 -26.83 -30.32
N ALA A 186 -41.25 -27.10 -31.60
CA ALA A 186 -40.19 -27.20 -32.58
C ALA A 186 -39.48 -25.83 -32.69
N GLY A 187 -38.24 -25.79 -32.21
CA GLY A 187 -37.38 -24.59 -32.18
C GLY A 187 -37.46 -23.87 -30.83
N GLN A 188 -36.40 -23.97 -30.03
CA GLN A 188 -36.25 -23.03 -28.91
C GLN A 188 -36.23 -21.60 -29.48
N PRO A 189 -36.92 -20.63 -28.85
CA PRO A 189 -36.82 -19.24 -29.25
C PRO A 189 -35.35 -18.85 -29.38
N GLU A 190 -34.99 -18.13 -30.45
CA GLU A 190 -33.60 -17.75 -30.72
C GLU A 190 -32.97 -17.06 -29.50
N GLU A 191 -33.75 -16.25 -28.78
CA GLU A 191 -33.38 -15.63 -27.51
C GLU A 191 -33.00 -16.62 -26.40
N VAL A 192 -33.76 -17.70 -26.20
CA VAL A 192 -33.48 -18.73 -25.18
C VAL A 192 -32.16 -19.44 -25.50
N THR A 193 -31.95 -19.77 -26.77
CA THR A 193 -30.72 -20.42 -27.25
C THR A 193 -29.51 -19.51 -27.05
N ASN A 194 -29.62 -18.24 -27.47
CA ASN A 194 -28.57 -17.25 -27.33
C ASN A 194 -28.20 -16.98 -25.87
N MET A 195 -29.20 -16.89 -24.99
CA MET A 195 -28.99 -16.67 -23.55
C MET A 195 -28.30 -17.88 -22.90
N THR A 196 -28.72 -19.09 -23.24
CA THR A 196 -28.12 -20.33 -22.76
C THR A 196 -26.64 -20.40 -23.18
N GLN A 197 -26.34 -20.12 -24.45
CA GLN A 197 -24.96 -20.08 -24.95
C GLN A 197 -24.11 -19.00 -24.27
N SER A 198 -24.69 -17.85 -23.92
CA SER A 198 -24.01 -16.81 -23.14
C SER A 198 -23.58 -17.31 -21.76
N LEU A 199 -24.48 -17.99 -21.04
CA LEU A 199 -24.19 -18.59 -19.73
C LEU A 199 -23.14 -19.71 -19.80
N ILE A 200 -23.19 -20.54 -20.84
CA ILE A 200 -22.17 -21.57 -21.10
C ILE A 200 -20.81 -20.92 -21.37
N GLY A 201 -20.77 -19.87 -22.19
CA GLY A 201 -19.54 -19.11 -22.45
C GLY A 201 -18.95 -18.49 -21.17
N HIS A 202 -19.81 -18.03 -20.25
CA HIS A 202 -19.39 -17.58 -18.92
C HIS A 202 -18.78 -18.69 -18.08
N LEU A 203 -19.47 -19.84 -17.99
CA LEU A 203 -18.99 -21.02 -17.29
C LEU A 203 -17.60 -21.44 -17.81
N ASP A 204 -17.42 -21.55 -19.11
CA ASP A 204 -16.15 -21.90 -19.75
C ASP A 204 -15.01 -20.94 -19.35
N ARG A 205 -15.29 -19.64 -19.29
CA ARG A 205 -14.31 -18.63 -18.86
C ARG A 205 -13.94 -18.78 -17.39
N VAL A 206 -14.91 -19.07 -16.52
CA VAL A 206 -14.66 -19.33 -15.09
C VAL A 206 -13.85 -20.61 -14.89
N VAL A 207 -14.17 -21.67 -15.64
CA VAL A 207 -13.45 -22.95 -15.60
C VAL A 207 -12.00 -22.78 -16.05
N LYS A 208 -11.77 -22.08 -17.16
CA LYS A 208 -10.42 -21.74 -17.66
C LYS A 208 -9.61 -20.89 -16.67
N ALA A 209 -10.26 -20.09 -15.84
CA ALA A 209 -9.60 -19.30 -14.79
C ALA A 209 -9.16 -20.14 -13.56
N GLY A 210 -9.56 -21.41 -13.48
CA GLY A 210 -9.15 -22.38 -12.46
C GLY A 210 -10.18 -22.57 -11.36
N THR A 211 -10.98 -23.63 -11.48
CA THR A 211 -12.08 -24.04 -10.57
C THR A 211 -11.65 -24.36 -9.13
N SER A 212 -10.35 -24.58 -8.91
CA SER A 212 -9.79 -24.86 -7.58
C SER A 212 -9.62 -23.62 -6.71
N THR A 213 -9.70 -22.41 -7.28
CA THR A 213 -9.53 -21.17 -6.52
C THR A 213 -10.83 -20.79 -5.80
N ALA A 214 -10.74 -20.33 -4.54
CA ALA A 214 -11.91 -19.91 -3.76
C ALA A 214 -12.75 -18.83 -4.47
N LYS A 215 -12.12 -17.97 -5.27
CA LYS A 215 -12.79 -16.92 -6.05
C LYS A 215 -13.58 -17.48 -7.24
N ALA A 216 -12.99 -18.40 -8.01
CA ALA A 216 -13.71 -19.07 -9.09
C ALA A 216 -14.89 -19.89 -8.56
N LYS A 217 -14.75 -20.52 -7.38
CA LYS A 217 -15.86 -21.21 -6.70
C LYS A 217 -17.03 -20.28 -6.42
N THR A 218 -16.79 -19.09 -5.87
CA THR A 218 -17.88 -18.11 -5.63
C THR A 218 -18.55 -17.63 -6.92
N GLU A 219 -17.82 -17.52 -8.05
CA GLU A 219 -18.43 -17.22 -9.36
C GLU A 219 -19.28 -18.40 -9.86
N LEU A 220 -18.76 -19.62 -9.68
CA LEU A 220 -19.44 -20.86 -10.05
C LEU A 220 -20.73 -21.02 -9.25
N ASP A 221 -20.71 -20.77 -7.94
CA ASP A 221 -21.88 -20.87 -7.05
C ASP A 221 -23.04 -19.98 -7.54
N VAL A 222 -22.74 -18.77 -8.04
CA VAL A 222 -23.75 -17.88 -8.63
C VAL A 222 -24.38 -18.53 -9.88
N LEU A 223 -23.56 -19.03 -10.80
CA LEU A 223 -24.03 -19.70 -12.02
C LEU A 223 -24.84 -20.98 -11.70
N LEU A 224 -24.36 -21.79 -10.77
CA LEU A 224 -24.99 -23.04 -10.37
C LEU A 224 -26.29 -22.80 -9.60
N SER A 225 -26.35 -21.78 -8.75
CA SER A 225 -27.58 -21.41 -8.04
C SER A 225 -28.71 -21.05 -9.01
N PHE A 226 -28.41 -20.38 -10.13
CA PHE A 226 -29.39 -20.09 -11.17
C PHE A 226 -29.94 -21.38 -11.82
N ALA A 227 -29.06 -22.34 -12.12
CA ALA A 227 -29.45 -23.64 -12.68
C ALA A 227 -30.33 -24.43 -11.68
N VAL A 228 -29.89 -24.54 -10.42
CA VAL A 228 -30.54 -25.37 -9.38
C VAL A 228 -31.87 -24.80 -8.93
N THR A 229 -31.98 -23.47 -8.76
CA THR A 229 -33.21 -22.82 -8.28
C THR A 229 -34.30 -22.72 -9.34
N ARG A 230 -34.01 -23.09 -10.60
CA ARG A 230 -34.93 -23.02 -11.75
C ARG A 230 -35.70 -21.69 -11.80
N ASN A 231 -35.00 -20.57 -11.61
CA ASN A 231 -35.56 -19.21 -11.63
C ASN A 231 -36.51 -18.86 -10.44
N SER A 232 -36.53 -19.62 -9.34
CA SER A 232 -37.30 -19.20 -8.15
C SER A 232 -36.70 -17.96 -7.46
N THR A 233 -35.37 -17.79 -7.51
CA THR A 233 -34.66 -16.60 -7.03
C THR A 233 -33.42 -16.33 -7.90
N LEU A 234 -33.29 -15.12 -8.44
CA LEU A 234 -32.08 -14.71 -9.17
C LEU A 234 -30.98 -14.28 -8.19
N PRO A 235 -29.73 -14.73 -8.34
CA PRO A 235 -28.61 -14.43 -7.42
C PRO A 235 -28.00 -13.03 -7.64
N ILE A 236 -28.83 -12.00 -7.78
CA ILE A 236 -28.42 -10.63 -8.15
C ILE A 236 -27.57 -10.00 -7.05
N GLU A 237 -28.00 -10.10 -5.79
CA GLU A 237 -27.28 -9.52 -4.65
C GLU A 237 -25.87 -10.11 -4.50
N GLY A 238 -25.77 -11.44 -4.63
CA GLY A 238 -24.48 -12.14 -4.59
C GLY A 238 -23.55 -11.71 -5.72
N LEU A 239 -24.09 -11.54 -6.94
CA LEU A 239 -23.32 -11.07 -8.09
C LEU A 239 -22.85 -9.62 -7.94
N GLN A 240 -23.72 -8.73 -7.44
CA GLN A 240 -23.38 -7.34 -7.15
C GLN A 240 -22.26 -7.24 -6.11
N GLN A 241 -22.36 -7.98 -5.01
CA GLN A 241 -21.33 -7.99 -3.97
C GLN A 241 -19.98 -8.47 -4.51
N LEU A 242 -19.97 -9.55 -5.31
CA LEU A 242 -18.74 -10.04 -5.94
C LEU A 242 -18.11 -9.02 -6.90
N SER A 243 -18.95 -8.26 -7.62
CA SER A 243 -18.50 -7.20 -8.53
C SER A 243 -17.86 -6.03 -7.77
N ILE A 244 -18.48 -5.59 -6.67
CA ILE A 244 -17.95 -4.55 -5.77
C ILE A 244 -16.60 -5.00 -5.18
N ASP A 245 -16.55 -6.17 -4.55
CA ASP A 245 -15.34 -6.71 -3.92
C ASP A 245 -14.18 -6.84 -4.92
N THR A 246 -14.49 -7.27 -6.15
CA THR A 246 -13.48 -7.42 -7.21
C THR A 246 -12.99 -6.07 -7.70
N THR A 247 -13.88 -5.09 -7.87
CA THR A 247 -13.54 -3.72 -8.28
C THR A 247 -12.64 -3.04 -7.24
N GLU A 248 -12.99 -3.13 -5.95
CA GLU A 248 -12.16 -2.61 -4.86
C GLU A 248 -10.76 -3.28 -4.84
N LEU A 249 -10.71 -4.59 -5.08
CA LEU A 249 -9.45 -5.33 -5.16
C LEU A 249 -8.59 -4.86 -6.33
N VAL A 250 -9.18 -4.70 -7.52
CA VAL A 250 -8.50 -4.19 -8.73
C VAL A 250 -7.92 -2.81 -8.45
N GLU A 251 -8.70 -1.92 -7.85
CA GLU A 251 -8.25 -0.56 -7.51
C GLU A 251 -7.09 -0.58 -6.49
N LYS A 252 -7.21 -1.39 -5.43
CA LYS A 252 -6.17 -1.58 -4.42
C LYS A 252 -4.87 -2.13 -5.01
N LEU A 253 -4.96 -3.07 -5.93
CA LEU A 253 -3.80 -3.67 -6.59
C LEU A 253 -3.18 -2.72 -7.63
N SER A 254 -4.01 -1.99 -8.39
CA SER A 254 -3.59 -0.96 -9.34
C SER A 254 -2.70 0.08 -8.64
N ARG A 255 -3.13 0.56 -7.47
CA ARG A 255 -2.33 1.48 -6.64
C ARG A 255 -0.97 0.91 -6.28
N ARG A 256 -0.90 -0.36 -5.86
CA ARG A 256 0.37 -1.05 -5.53
C ARG A 256 1.34 -1.21 -6.70
N ILE A 257 0.83 -1.16 -7.93
CA ILE A 257 1.61 -1.35 -9.15
C ILE A 257 2.07 0.00 -9.71
N LYS A 258 1.21 1.02 -9.69
CA LYS A 258 1.46 2.35 -10.28
C LYS A 258 2.16 3.29 -9.29
N GLY A 259 3.46 3.09 -9.09
CA GLY A 259 4.33 4.07 -8.41
C GLY A 259 4.75 5.23 -9.33
N PRO A 260 5.36 6.30 -8.77
CA PRO A 260 5.93 7.39 -9.56
C PRO A 260 7.04 6.89 -10.48
N THR A 261 7.12 7.45 -11.69
CA THR A 261 8.22 7.20 -12.62
C THR A 261 9.44 8.06 -12.27
N ASN A 262 10.63 7.69 -12.75
CA ASN A 262 11.83 8.50 -12.54
C ASN A 262 11.66 9.93 -13.10
N THR A 263 10.98 10.07 -14.24
CA THR A 263 10.65 11.39 -14.82
C THR A 263 9.79 12.21 -13.87
N GLN A 264 8.76 11.61 -13.27
CA GLN A 264 7.89 12.28 -12.30
C GLN A 264 8.65 12.71 -11.04
N VAL A 265 9.55 11.86 -10.53
CA VAL A 265 10.42 12.21 -9.39
C VAL A 265 11.31 13.40 -9.74
N SER A 266 11.94 13.40 -10.93
CA SER A 266 12.77 14.53 -11.38
C SER A 266 11.96 15.81 -11.60
N GLN A 267 10.71 15.70 -12.07
CA GLN A 267 9.80 16.84 -12.16
C GLN A 267 9.48 17.40 -10.77
N CYS A 268 9.21 16.54 -9.78
CA CYS A 268 9.01 16.99 -8.40
C CYS A 268 10.21 17.77 -7.86
N GLN A 269 11.42 17.25 -8.01
CA GLN A 269 12.64 17.92 -7.56
C GLN A 269 12.76 19.33 -8.17
N LYS A 270 12.55 19.44 -9.48
CA LYS A 270 12.60 20.72 -10.18
C LYS A 270 11.52 21.68 -9.70
N TRP A 271 10.26 21.26 -9.60
CA TRP A 271 9.16 22.14 -9.24
C TRP A 271 9.23 22.61 -7.78
N LEU A 272 9.63 21.73 -6.87
CA LEU A 272 9.87 22.11 -5.48
C LEU A 272 10.97 23.17 -5.35
N HIS A 273 12.05 23.04 -6.13
CA HIS A 273 13.16 23.99 -6.09
C HIS A 273 12.86 25.28 -6.87
N GLU A 274 12.47 25.18 -8.15
CA GLU A 274 12.32 26.32 -9.05
C GLU A 274 11.07 27.15 -8.72
N CYS A 275 9.92 26.51 -8.50
CA CYS A 275 8.67 27.23 -8.26
C CYS A 275 8.50 27.62 -6.78
N PHE A 276 8.84 26.70 -5.86
CA PHE A 276 8.62 26.91 -4.43
C PHE A 276 9.87 27.33 -3.65
N HIS A 277 11.05 27.40 -4.26
CA HIS A 277 12.31 27.75 -3.57
C HIS A 277 12.61 26.85 -2.36
N LEU A 278 12.11 25.61 -2.38
CA LEU A 278 12.37 24.62 -1.33
C LEU A 278 13.79 24.04 -1.51
N PRO A 279 14.57 23.88 -0.43
CA PRO A 279 15.86 23.20 -0.48
C PRO A 279 15.68 21.72 -0.86
N VAL A 280 16.21 21.31 -2.00
CA VAL A 280 16.14 19.93 -2.52
C VAL A 280 17.54 19.36 -2.72
N GLN A 281 17.84 18.23 -2.08
CA GLN A 281 19.09 17.48 -2.23
C GLN A 281 18.82 16.12 -2.86
N GLN A 282 19.57 15.77 -3.91
CA GLN A 282 19.67 14.38 -4.33
C GLN A 282 20.78 13.70 -3.53
N SER A 283 20.50 12.53 -2.93
CA SER A 283 21.51 11.76 -2.22
C SER A 283 22.69 11.43 -3.14
N PRO A 284 23.95 11.48 -2.66
CA PRO A 284 25.09 11.02 -3.44
C PRO A 284 24.95 9.52 -3.78
N ASP A 285 25.55 9.07 -4.89
CA ASP A 285 25.30 7.72 -5.45
C ASP A 285 25.66 6.55 -4.52
N SER A 286 26.59 6.77 -3.59
CA SER A 286 27.01 5.76 -2.60
C SER A 286 26.11 5.70 -1.36
N PHE A 287 25.16 6.64 -1.22
CA PHE A 287 24.33 6.82 -0.03
C PHE A 287 22.85 6.89 -0.37
N GLU A 288 22.02 6.57 0.62
CA GLU A 288 20.57 6.52 0.47
C GLU A 288 19.92 7.81 0.97
N GLY A 289 18.70 8.09 0.52
CA GLY A 289 17.98 9.31 0.89
C GLY A 289 17.81 9.46 2.39
N GLU A 290 17.47 8.37 3.08
CA GLU A 290 17.35 8.30 4.54
C GLU A 290 18.67 8.60 5.27
N CYS A 291 19.81 8.15 4.72
CA CYS A 291 21.14 8.42 5.26
C CYS A 291 21.50 9.90 5.10
N THR A 292 21.30 10.46 3.91
CA THR A 292 21.56 11.88 3.64
C THR A 292 20.61 12.78 4.46
N ALA A 293 19.35 12.37 4.66
CA ALA A 293 18.41 13.07 5.53
C ALA A 293 18.86 13.05 7.01
N ALA A 294 19.32 11.90 7.49
CA ALA A 294 19.94 11.76 8.82
C ALA A 294 21.19 12.64 8.97
N PHE A 295 22.02 12.71 7.94
CA PHE A 295 23.23 13.52 7.96
C PHE A 295 22.95 15.01 8.23
N PHE A 296 21.86 15.56 7.67
CA PHE A 296 21.48 16.95 7.96
C PHE A 296 21.13 17.19 9.43
N GLN A 297 20.56 16.21 10.13
CA GLN A 297 20.33 16.35 11.58
C GLN A 297 21.65 16.25 12.35
N LYS A 298 22.56 15.35 11.95
CA LYS A 298 23.91 15.25 12.55
C LYS A 298 24.73 16.54 12.39
N LEU A 299 24.55 17.27 11.29
CA LEU A 299 25.15 18.59 11.07
C LEU A 299 24.47 19.72 11.86
N GLY A 300 23.32 19.48 12.51
CA GLY A 300 22.54 20.50 13.22
C GLY A 300 21.71 21.41 12.31
N TYR A 301 21.56 21.07 11.04
CA TYR A 301 20.80 21.86 10.07
C TYR A 301 19.29 21.69 10.24
N VAL A 302 18.86 20.53 10.74
CA VAL A 302 17.46 20.20 11.00
C VAL A 302 17.28 19.65 12.40
N ASP A 303 16.04 19.74 12.91
CA ASP A 303 15.68 19.28 14.25
C ASP A 303 15.17 17.83 14.23
N LEU A 304 14.52 17.39 13.14
CA LEU A 304 13.90 16.07 12.99
C LEU A 304 14.04 15.53 11.55
N VAL A 305 14.03 14.21 11.39
CA VAL A 305 13.97 13.55 10.07
C VAL A 305 12.59 12.92 9.86
N ALA A 306 11.83 13.41 8.90
CA ALA A 306 10.54 12.85 8.53
C ALA A 306 10.70 11.69 7.53
N SER A 307 10.56 10.48 8.05
CA SER A 307 10.52 9.24 7.27
C SER A 307 9.68 8.22 8.02
N ASP A 308 8.96 7.36 7.30
CA ASP A 308 8.27 6.19 7.88
C ASP A 308 9.17 4.93 7.91
N ASP A 309 10.43 5.06 7.48
CA ASP A 309 11.46 4.01 7.53
C ASP A 309 12.28 4.09 8.83
N SER A 310 12.26 3.02 9.64
CA SER A 310 12.97 3.01 10.92
C SER A 310 14.50 3.01 10.78
N ASP A 311 15.04 2.77 9.58
CA ASP A 311 16.49 2.74 9.36
C ASP A 311 17.14 4.11 9.65
N VAL A 312 16.37 5.19 9.57
CA VAL A 312 16.76 6.53 10.04
C VAL A 312 17.25 6.50 11.50
N LEU A 313 16.57 5.78 12.39
CA LEU A 313 16.96 5.72 13.81
C LEU A 313 18.33 5.07 14.02
N ILE A 314 18.74 4.19 13.11
CA ILE A 314 20.01 3.44 13.21
C ILE A 314 21.21 4.34 12.92
N TYR A 315 21.00 5.41 12.16
CA TYR A 315 21.99 6.50 12.00
C TYR A 315 22.13 7.38 13.26
N GLY A 316 21.39 7.07 14.34
CA GLY A 316 21.49 7.78 15.62
C GLY A 316 20.85 9.17 15.58
N VAL A 317 19.73 9.31 14.87
CA VAL A 317 18.99 10.57 14.67
C VAL A 317 17.52 10.41 15.05
N SER A 318 16.88 11.47 15.54
CA SER A 318 15.47 11.46 15.94
C SER A 318 14.53 11.50 14.73
N GLN A 319 13.56 10.60 14.72
CA GLN A 319 12.66 10.35 13.59
C GLN A 319 11.26 10.93 13.83
N LEU A 320 10.64 11.46 12.78
CA LEU A 320 9.25 11.87 12.74
C LEU A 320 8.46 11.02 11.73
N ARG A 321 7.43 10.34 12.21
CA ARG A 321 6.55 9.48 11.39
C ARG A 321 5.17 10.09 11.20
N GLY A 322 4.51 9.68 10.12
CA GLY A 322 3.17 10.17 9.79
C GLY A 322 3.15 11.61 9.25
N PHE A 323 4.28 12.15 8.79
CA PHE A 323 4.34 13.46 8.14
C PHE A 323 3.40 13.51 6.94
N MET A 324 2.45 14.46 6.91
CA MET A 324 1.35 14.50 5.92
C MET A 324 0.49 13.22 5.86
N GLY A 325 0.48 12.40 6.91
CA GLY A 325 -0.37 11.22 6.96
C GLY A 325 -1.86 11.61 7.02
N LEU A 326 -2.70 10.94 6.24
CA LEU A 326 -4.15 11.18 6.22
C LEU A 326 -4.91 9.99 6.80
N GLY A 327 -5.96 10.30 7.55
CA GLY A 327 -6.96 9.36 8.02
C GLY A 327 -8.34 9.76 7.52
N GLY A 328 -9.18 8.77 7.22
CA GLY A 328 -10.55 8.99 6.77
C GLY A 328 -11.55 8.46 7.79
N ASN A 329 -11.96 9.30 8.75
CA ASN A 329 -13.07 9.06 9.68
C ASN A 329 -13.75 10.37 10.15
N GLY A 330 -13.52 11.50 9.48
CA GLY A 330 -14.25 12.74 9.75
C GLY A 330 -15.55 12.77 8.95
N TYR A 331 -16.69 12.87 9.62
CA TYR A 331 -17.96 13.28 9.01
C TYR A 331 -18.18 14.76 9.29
N ASP A 332 -18.48 15.54 8.26
CA ASP A 332 -19.08 16.86 8.45
C ASP A 332 -20.58 16.69 8.67
N SER A 333 -21.02 16.90 9.91
CA SER A 333 -22.42 16.81 10.34
C SER A 333 -23.36 17.82 9.65
N GLN A 334 -22.84 18.80 8.90
CA GLN A 334 -23.67 19.72 8.11
C GLN A 334 -23.74 19.39 6.62
N SER A 335 -22.84 18.55 6.07
CA SER A 335 -22.76 18.34 4.62
C SER A 335 -22.64 16.89 4.15
N ASP A 336 -22.69 15.90 5.06
CA ASP A 336 -22.49 14.47 4.76
C ASP A 336 -21.19 14.17 3.97
N LYS A 337 -20.21 15.09 4.02
CA LYS A 337 -18.92 14.93 3.36
C LYS A 337 -17.93 14.24 4.31
N LYS A 338 -17.26 13.21 3.79
CA LYS A 338 -16.12 12.57 4.47
C LYS A 338 -14.92 13.52 4.39
N LEU A 339 -14.61 14.20 5.49
CA LEU A 339 -13.45 15.08 5.60
C LEU A 339 -12.20 14.28 5.96
N LEU A 340 -11.14 14.47 5.19
CA LEU A 340 -9.82 13.95 5.51
C LEU A 340 -9.24 14.72 6.68
N LYS A 341 -8.66 14.00 7.64
CA LYS A 341 -7.95 14.60 8.78
C LYS A 341 -6.49 14.19 8.74
N LEU A 342 -5.63 15.12 9.14
CA LEU A 342 -4.23 14.80 9.42
C LEU A 342 -4.17 13.83 10.59
N LEU A 343 -3.42 12.75 10.41
CA LEU A 343 -3.09 11.84 11.49
C LEU A 343 -2.11 12.51 12.46
N PRO A 344 -2.12 12.12 13.74
CA PRO A 344 -1.10 12.58 14.67
C PRO A 344 0.28 12.11 14.20
N LEU A 345 1.26 12.96 14.44
CA LEU A 345 2.66 12.67 14.21
C LEU A 345 3.18 11.77 15.32
N THR A 346 4.13 10.89 14.99
CA THR A 346 4.84 10.09 15.98
C THR A 346 6.31 10.42 15.91
N GLU A 347 6.82 11.09 16.94
CA GLU A 347 8.24 11.33 17.12
C GLU A 347 8.87 10.17 17.88
N VAL A 348 10.05 9.74 17.44
CA VAL A 348 10.92 8.85 18.19
C VAL A 348 12.21 9.60 18.50
N ASP A 349 12.39 9.90 19.78
CA ASP A 349 13.62 10.52 20.28
C ASP A 349 14.71 9.46 20.44
N VAL A 350 15.79 9.60 19.67
CA VAL A 350 16.82 8.57 19.59
C VAL A 350 17.64 8.45 20.88
N GLU A 351 17.87 9.56 21.57
CA GLU A 351 18.62 9.58 22.83
C GLU A 351 17.85 8.88 23.95
N SER A 352 16.57 9.25 24.14
CA SER A 352 15.68 8.58 25.10
C SER A 352 15.49 7.10 24.77
N MET A 353 15.42 6.76 23.47
CA MET A 353 15.34 5.37 23.01
C MET A 353 16.57 4.58 23.41
N MET A 354 17.76 5.07 23.06
CA MET A 354 19.03 4.39 23.34
C MET A 354 19.26 4.24 24.86
N ALA A 355 18.97 5.28 25.64
CA ALA A 355 19.05 5.24 27.10
C ALA A 355 18.08 4.21 27.71
N SER A 356 16.83 4.16 27.25
CA SER A 356 15.83 3.21 27.76
C SER A 356 16.12 1.77 27.34
N LEU A 357 16.71 1.58 26.16
CA LEU A 357 17.11 0.28 25.66
C LEU A 357 18.50 -0.16 26.17
N ASP A 358 19.23 0.69 26.88
CA ASP A 358 20.60 0.42 27.34
C ASP A 358 21.51 0.01 26.16
N LEU A 359 21.47 0.81 25.10
CA LEU A 359 22.22 0.61 23.86
C LEU A 359 23.12 1.81 23.58
N THR A 360 24.39 1.54 23.29
CA THR A 360 25.32 2.47 22.65
C THR A 360 25.05 2.56 21.14
N ALA A 361 25.62 3.56 20.46
CA ALA A 361 25.44 3.73 19.00
C ALA A 361 25.90 2.49 18.22
N ASP A 362 27.05 1.92 18.58
CA ASP A 362 27.56 0.69 17.99
C ASP A 362 26.62 -0.51 18.22
N SER A 363 26.14 -0.66 19.45
CA SER A 363 25.23 -1.76 19.79
C SER A 363 23.84 -1.61 19.14
N LEU A 364 23.43 -0.38 18.81
CA LEU A 364 22.20 -0.10 18.07
C LEU A 364 22.30 -0.58 16.62
N VAL A 365 23.45 -0.38 15.98
CA VAL A 365 23.73 -0.92 14.64
C VAL A 365 23.75 -2.45 14.67
N ASP A 366 24.40 -3.05 15.67
CA ASP A 366 24.41 -4.51 15.86
C ASP A 366 23.02 -5.07 16.12
N PHE A 367 22.21 -4.34 16.88
CA PHE A 367 20.81 -4.64 17.12
C PHE A 367 19.99 -4.64 15.82
N ALA A 368 20.18 -3.65 14.96
CA ALA A 368 19.50 -3.56 13.68
C ALA A 368 19.89 -4.74 12.78
N ILE A 369 21.19 -5.00 12.64
CA ILE A 369 21.77 -6.09 11.83
C ILE A 369 21.19 -7.45 12.21
N LEU A 370 21.13 -7.75 13.52
CA LEU A 370 20.62 -9.02 14.05
C LEU A 370 19.08 -9.11 14.03
N SER A 371 18.39 -7.98 14.19
CA SER A 371 16.92 -7.91 14.08
C SER A 371 16.43 -8.02 12.63
N GLY A 372 17.32 -7.78 11.68
CA GLY A 372 17.10 -7.90 10.24
C GLY A 372 16.92 -6.53 9.59
N THR A 373 17.87 -6.16 8.74
CA THR A 373 17.85 -4.97 7.88
C THR A 373 17.60 -5.38 6.42
N ASP A 374 17.54 -4.40 5.53
CA ASP A 374 17.48 -4.66 4.09
C ASP A 374 18.79 -5.25 3.53
N TYR A 375 19.88 -5.19 4.28
CA TYR A 375 21.22 -5.64 3.86
C TYR A 375 21.58 -7.04 4.36
N THR A 376 20.89 -7.56 5.38
CA THR A 376 21.27 -8.83 6.04
C THR A 376 20.22 -9.92 5.87
N ILE A 377 20.68 -11.18 5.84
CA ILE A 377 19.78 -12.34 5.87
C ILE A 377 19.21 -12.50 7.28
N ASN A 378 17.90 -12.62 7.40
CA ASN A 378 17.25 -12.80 8.69
C ASN A 378 17.61 -14.16 9.31
N ILE A 379 18.12 -14.17 10.54
CA ILE A 379 18.33 -15.39 11.33
C ILE A 379 16.98 -15.87 11.87
N ARG A 380 16.59 -17.10 11.50
CA ARG A 380 15.26 -17.62 11.87
C ARG A 380 15.10 -17.73 13.39
N GLY A 381 14.02 -17.15 13.91
CA GLY A 381 13.69 -17.19 15.34
C GLY A 381 14.40 -16.11 16.18
N MET A 382 15.15 -15.21 15.54
CA MET A 382 15.72 -14.01 16.15
C MET A 382 14.73 -12.86 15.99
N GLY A 383 13.93 -12.61 17.02
CA GLY A 383 13.07 -11.42 17.09
C GLY A 383 13.73 -10.29 17.88
N PRO A 384 13.27 -9.04 17.75
CA PRO A 384 13.89 -7.86 18.36
C PRO A 384 14.11 -7.97 19.87
N GLN A 385 13.15 -8.53 20.60
CA GLN A 385 13.31 -8.77 22.04
C GLN A 385 14.51 -9.67 22.32
N LYS A 386 14.64 -10.77 21.57
CA LYS A 386 15.68 -11.76 21.78
C LYS A 386 17.05 -11.19 21.42
N VAL A 387 17.10 -10.38 20.36
CA VAL A 387 18.30 -9.66 19.94
C VAL A 387 18.74 -8.69 21.03
N LEU A 388 17.81 -7.90 21.59
CA LEU A 388 18.10 -6.97 22.68
C LEU A 388 18.69 -7.70 23.90
N ASP A 389 18.08 -8.82 24.30
CA ASP A 389 18.57 -9.62 25.44
C ASP A 389 19.99 -10.17 25.20
N LEU A 390 20.29 -10.58 23.97
CA LEU A 390 21.60 -11.12 23.60
C LEU A 390 22.67 -10.04 23.53
N ILE A 391 22.35 -8.88 22.93
CA ILE A 391 23.30 -7.75 22.84
C ILE A 391 23.63 -7.21 24.22
N ARG A 392 22.65 -7.09 25.12
CA ARG A 392 22.92 -6.71 26.52
C ARG A 392 23.80 -7.72 27.26
N LYS A 393 23.74 -9.00 26.87
CA LYS A 393 24.52 -10.07 27.50
C LYS A 393 25.94 -10.17 26.96
N TYR A 394 26.12 -10.05 25.64
CA TYR A 394 27.39 -10.32 24.95
C TYR A 394 28.08 -9.04 24.44
N GLY A 395 27.41 -7.90 24.45
CA GLY A 395 27.96 -6.57 24.16
C GLY A 395 28.10 -6.24 22.67
N ASN A 396 28.65 -7.16 21.87
CA ASN A 396 28.94 -6.92 20.45
C ASN A 396 28.44 -8.05 19.53
N LEU A 397 28.40 -7.77 18.22
CA LEU A 397 27.97 -8.72 17.20
C LEU A 397 28.79 -10.02 17.20
N SER A 398 30.13 -9.93 17.23
CA SER A 398 31.02 -11.08 17.13
C SER A 398 30.80 -12.09 18.27
N ASP A 399 30.75 -11.60 19.51
CA ASP A 399 30.52 -12.42 20.70
C ASP A 399 29.09 -12.98 20.72
N THR A 400 28.13 -12.20 20.21
CA THR A 400 26.75 -12.68 20.05
C THR A 400 26.69 -13.84 19.05
N LEU A 401 27.34 -13.72 17.90
CA LEU A 401 27.38 -14.78 16.89
C LEU A 401 28.05 -16.06 17.41
N ALA A 402 29.18 -15.93 18.10
CA ALA A 402 29.85 -17.06 18.75
C ALA A 402 28.93 -17.74 19.78
N ALA A 403 28.16 -16.95 20.54
CA ALA A 403 27.19 -17.50 21.46
C ALA A 403 26.04 -18.26 20.76
N LEU A 404 25.56 -17.79 19.61
CA LEU A 404 24.47 -18.45 18.87
C LEU A 404 24.80 -19.88 18.46
N GLU A 405 26.07 -20.17 18.14
CA GLU A 405 26.55 -21.51 17.78
C GLU A 405 26.43 -22.51 18.95
N THR A 406 26.45 -22.02 20.19
CA THR A 406 26.37 -22.84 21.41
C THR A 406 24.95 -23.03 21.94
N ILE A 407 23.97 -22.28 21.42
CA ILE A 407 22.59 -22.33 21.92
C ILE A 407 21.83 -23.47 21.25
N HIS A 408 21.42 -24.45 22.04
CA HIS A 408 20.68 -25.62 21.59
C HIS A 408 19.19 -25.54 21.93
N PHE A 409 18.35 -26.27 21.19
CA PHE A 409 16.94 -26.43 21.55
C PHE A 409 16.81 -27.18 22.90
N SER A 410 16.06 -26.59 23.83
CA SER A 410 15.84 -27.13 25.17
C SER A 410 14.72 -28.17 25.26
N SER A 411 13.78 -28.19 24.29
CA SER A 411 12.63 -29.09 24.27
C SER A 411 12.17 -29.46 22.84
N GLY A 412 11.38 -30.53 22.75
CA GLY A 412 10.77 -31.01 21.49
C GLY A 412 11.66 -31.93 20.67
N ALA A 413 11.19 -32.30 19.46
CA ALA A 413 11.85 -33.26 18.56
C ALA A 413 13.27 -32.84 18.08
N ARG A 414 13.68 -31.60 18.35
CA ARG A 414 14.98 -31.03 17.95
C ARG A 414 15.93 -30.83 19.13
N LYS A 415 15.59 -31.36 20.32
CA LYS A 415 16.39 -31.19 21.54
C LYS A 415 17.85 -31.56 21.30
N GLY A 416 18.77 -30.68 21.70
CA GLY A 416 20.21 -30.88 21.51
C GLY A 416 20.77 -30.48 20.14
N SER A 417 19.94 -30.03 19.18
CA SER A 417 20.44 -29.41 17.95
C SER A 417 20.56 -27.88 18.09
N ILE A 418 21.46 -27.27 17.31
CA ILE A 418 21.69 -25.82 17.31
C ILE A 418 20.39 -25.10 16.94
N LYS A 419 19.99 -24.15 17.81
CA LYS A 419 18.72 -23.44 17.71
C LYS A 419 18.69 -22.42 16.58
N TYR A 420 19.78 -21.68 16.43
CA TYR A 420 19.91 -20.57 15.50
C TYR A 420 20.89 -20.95 14.40
N LYS A 421 20.37 -21.17 13.19
CA LYS A 421 21.21 -21.43 12.02
C LYS A 421 21.59 -20.11 11.37
N VAL A 422 22.86 -19.74 11.46
CA VAL A 422 23.43 -18.57 10.80
C VAL A 422 23.88 -18.97 9.40
N HIS A 423 23.61 -18.12 8.41
CA HIS A 423 24.06 -18.36 7.03
C HIS A 423 25.55 -18.01 6.90
N GLU A 424 26.28 -18.72 6.04
CA GLU A 424 27.73 -18.51 5.86
C GLU A 424 28.07 -17.07 5.46
N SER A 425 27.26 -16.47 4.57
CA SER A 425 27.44 -15.06 4.15
C SER A 425 27.02 -14.01 5.19
N PHE A 426 26.43 -14.41 6.33
CA PHE A 426 25.86 -13.43 7.26
C PHE A 426 26.92 -12.49 7.84
N ALA A 427 28.12 -13.00 8.11
CA ALA A 427 29.22 -12.18 8.64
C ALA A 427 29.64 -11.09 7.63
N ASP A 428 29.77 -11.45 6.35
CA ASP A 428 30.10 -10.50 5.28
C ASP A 428 28.96 -9.48 5.08
N ASP A 429 27.72 -9.94 5.03
CA ASP A 429 26.52 -9.10 4.91
C ASP A 429 26.44 -8.10 6.09
N ALA A 430 26.79 -8.55 7.30
CA ALA A 430 26.80 -7.72 8.50
C ALA A 430 27.90 -6.66 8.48
N LEU A 431 29.10 -6.98 7.98
CA LEU A 431 30.17 -6.00 7.80
C LEU A 431 29.77 -4.90 6.79
N VAL A 432 29.16 -5.29 5.67
CA VAL A 432 28.62 -4.35 4.69
C VAL A 432 27.56 -3.45 5.33
N ALA A 433 26.60 -4.03 6.05
CA ALA A 433 25.55 -3.28 6.73
C ALA A 433 26.14 -2.30 7.77
N ARG A 434 27.12 -2.73 8.56
CA ARG A 434 27.78 -1.88 9.56
C ARG A 434 28.48 -0.69 8.90
N ASN A 435 29.18 -0.92 7.79
CA ASN A 435 29.82 0.15 7.03
C ASN A 435 28.79 1.16 6.49
N ILE A 436 27.63 0.69 6.01
CA ILE A 436 26.55 1.56 5.52
C ILE A 436 25.96 2.43 6.63
N PHE A 437 25.66 1.87 7.80
CA PHE A 437 25.07 2.62 8.91
C PHE A 437 26.06 3.50 9.67
N SER A 438 27.36 3.25 9.53
CA SER A 438 28.41 4.04 10.19
C SER A 438 29.01 5.13 9.29
N SER A 439 28.69 5.11 8.00
CA SER A 439 29.25 6.07 7.03
C SER A 439 28.22 7.12 6.67
N PHE A 440 28.63 8.39 6.73
CA PHE A 440 27.86 9.53 6.22
C PHE A 440 28.54 10.11 4.99
N PRO A 441 27.78 10.78 4.09
CA PRO A 441 28.38 11.54 3.01
C PRO A 441 29.26 12.66 3.55
N ASN A 442 30.31 13.01 2.80
CA ASN A 442 31.05 14.24 3.05
C ASN A 442 30.22 15.44 2.61
N ILE A 443 30.34 16.56 3.33
CA ILE A 443 29.65 17.80 2.97
C ILE A 443 29.95 18.25 1.53
N THR A 444 31.16 17.97 1.01
CA THR A 444 31.57 18.29 -0.37
C THR A 444 30.86 17.45 -1.44
N GLN A 445 30.24 16.32 -1.05
CA GLN A 445 29.44 15.48 -1.94
C GLN A 445 27.99 15.99 -2.06
N LEU A 446 27.59 16.96 -1.23
CA LEU A 446 26.29 17.61 -1.31
C LEU A 446 26.27 18.69 -2.39
N ALA A 447 25.07 19.14 -2.80
CA ALA A 447 24.95 20.23 -3.74
C ALA A 447 25.58 21.52 -3.16
N PRO A 448 26.13 22.43 -3.97
CA PRO A 448 26.91 23.59 -3.49
C PRO A 448 26.20 24.42 -2.42
N HIS A 449 24.88 24.53 -2.48
CA HIS A 449 24.08 25.30 -1.53
C HIS A 449 23.91 24.63 -0.15
N PHE A 450 24.28 23.36 -0.01
CA PHE A 450 24.36 22.65 1.28
C PHE A 450 25.79 22.52 1.80
N GLN A 451 26.79 22.98 1.03
CA GLN A 451 28.20 22.87 1.41
C GLN A 451 28.62 23.86 2.51
N SER A 452 27.81 24.88 2.77
CA SER A 452 28.01 25.88 3.82
C SER A 452 26.69 26.17 4.53
N SER A 453 26.76 26.36 5.84
CA SER A 453 25.60 26.74 6.67
C SER A 453 25.00 28.08 6.23
N GLU A 454 25.82 29.03 5.77
CA GLU A 454 25.37 30.33 5.29
C GLU A 454 24.50 30.21 4.03
N ILE A 455 24.93 29.39 3.07
CA ILE A 455 24.20 29.20 1.82
C ILE A 455 22.91 28.41 2.07
N PHE A 456 22.94 27.45 2.99
CA PHE A 456 21.74 26.73 3.43
C PHE A 456 20.73 27.65 4.14
N LEU A 457 21.19 28.55 5.00
CA LEU A 457 20.33 29.53 5.65
C LEU A 457 19.72 30.49 4.63
N LYS A 458 20.48 30.86 3.59
CA LYS A 458 19.97 31.68 2.49
C LYS A 458 18.83 30.99 1.73
N SER A 459 18.99 29.73 1.33
CA SER A 459 17.91 28.99 0.63
C SER A 459 16.67 28.81 1.53
N THR A 460 16.89 28.62 2.83
CA THR A 460 15.78 28.58 3.80
C THR A 460 15.06 29.92 3.91
N GLU A 461 15.76 31.05 3.78
CA GLU A 461 15.14 32.37 3.81
C GLU A 461 14.39 32.70 2.52
N GLU A 462 14.87 32.23 1.37
CA GLU A 462 14.14 32.33 0.08
C GLU A 462 12.77 31.63 0.17
N TRP A 463 12.72 30.41 0.70
CA TRP A 463 11.47 29.71 1.02
C TRP A 463 10.55 30.52 1.94
N LYS A 464 11.09 31.07 3.04
CA LYS A 464 10.32 31.87 4.01
C LYS A 464 9.78 33.15 3.39
N ASN A 465 10.54 33.81 2.52
CA ASN A 465 10.11 35.00 1.82
C ASN A 465 8.96 34.69 0.87
N LEU A 466 9.04 33.60 0.10
CA LEU A 466 7.93 33.13 -0.73
C LEU A 466 6.68 32.83 0.11
N CYS A 467 6.83 32.19 1.27
CA CYS A 467 5.70 31.90 2.16
C CYS A 467 4.97 33.15 2.67
N ARG A 468 5.67 34.29 2.80
CA ARG A 468 5.13 35.57 3.29
C ARG A 468 4.46 36.39 2.18
N ASP A 469 4.81 36.15 0.91
CA ASP A 469 4.27 36.85 -0.25
C ASP A 469 3.15 36.03 -0.90
N ASP A 470 1.90 36.37 -0.59
CA ASP A 470 0.72 35.68 -1.15
C ASP A 470 0.65 35.75 -2.68
N THR A 471 1.12 36.84 -3.29
CA THR A 471 1.08 37.00 -4.75
C THR A 471 2.11 36.09 -5.41
N ALA A 472 3.35 36.12 -4.91
CA ALA A 472 4.40 35.23 -5.41
C ALA A 472 4.04 33.75 -5.18
N TRP A 473 3.42 33.42 -4.05
CA TRP A 473 2.91 32.09 -3.77
C TRP A 473 1.86 31.62 -4.80
N GLN A 474 0.87 32.46 -5.09
CA GLN A 474 -0.17 32.14 -6.08
C GLN A 474 0.44 31.90 -7.46
N MET A 475 1.39 32.74 -7.86
CA MET A 475 2.11 32.57 -9.13
C MET A 475 2.88 31.25 -9.18
N ALA A 476 3.53 30.84 -8.09
CA ALA A 476 4.22 29.55 -8.01
C ALA A 476 3.27 28.36 -8.15
N GLU A 477 2.07 28.43 -7.54
CA GLU A 477 1.04 27.38 -7.70
C GLU A 477 0.51 27.32 -9.13
N GLU A 478 0.19 28.47 -9.73
CA GLU A 478 -0.28 28.57 -11.11
C GLU A 478 0.76 28.05 -12.10
N GLU A 479 2.04 28.31 -11.85
CA GLU A 479 3.12 27.78 -12.69
C GLU A 479 3.13 26.25 -12.70
N VAL A 480 3.03 25.59 -11.54
CA VAL A 480 2.95 24.13 -11.47
C VAL A 480 1.69 23.60 -12.17
N LEU A 481 0.54 24.24 -11.96
CA LEU A 481 -0.71 23.83 -12.59
C LEU A 481 -0.71 24.00 -14.10
N SER A 482 -0.10 25.08 -14.61
CA SER A 482 0.00 25.33 -16.06
C SER A 482 0.77 24.23 -16.79
N ARG A 483 1.68 23.54 -16.09
CA ARG A 483 2.47 22.42 -16.59
C ARG A 483 1.68 21.09 -16.59
N CYS A 484 0.45 21.05 -16.05
CA CYS A 484 -0.36 19.85 -15.85
C CYS A 484 -1.82 20.04 -16.36
N PRO A 485 -2.10 19.73 -17.63
CA PRO A 485 -3.42 19.97 -18.25
C PRO A 485 -4.58 19.16 -17.64
N ASP A 486 -4.31 18.02 -17.02
CA ASP A 486 -5.29 17.20 -16.29
C ASP A 486 -5.68 17.83 -14.95
N LEU A 487 -4.77 18.60 -14.34
CA LEU A 487 -5.02 19.34 -13.11
C LEU A 487 -5.74 20.66 -13.33
N SER A 488 -5.59 21.33 -14.47
CA SER A 488 -6.33 22.59 -14.74
C SER A 488 -7.86 22.39 -14.79
N LYS A 489 -8.32 21.17 -15.08
CA LYS A 489 -9.73 20.75 -15.00
C LYS A 489 -10.19 20.45 -13.56
N MET A 490 -9.25 20.25 -12.65
CA MET A 490 -9.47 20.06 -11.22
C MET A 490 -9.24 21.40 -10.51
N SER A 491 -10.30 21.99 -9.95
CA SER A 491 -10.16 23.28 -9.26
C SER A 491 -9.20 23.18 -8.06
N LEU A 492 -8.33 24.18 -7.88
CA LEU A 492 -7.51 24.39 -6.67
C LEU A 492 -8.32 24.33 -5.36
N SER A 493 -9.65 24.51 -5.43
CA SER A 493 -10.59 24.30 -4.32
C SER A 493 -10.60 22.87 -3.77
N LEU A 494 -9.98 21.92 -4.47
CA LEU A 494 -9.81 20.55 -4.00
C LEU A 494 -8.73 20.42 -2.92
N LEU A 495 -7.88 21.41 -2.71
CA LEU A 495 -6.95 21.44 -1.58
C LEU A 495 -7.26 22.67 -0.72
N ASP A 496 -7.38 22.48 0.59
CA ASP A 496 -7.41 23.61 1.52
C ASP A 496 -6.01 24.24 1.69
N ASP A 497 -5.91 25.28 2.52
CA ASP A 497 -4.66 25.98 2.80
C ASP A 497 -3.59 25.07 3.44
N LYS A 498 -3.99 23.94 4.02
CA LYS A 498 -3.10 22.92 4.61
C LYS A 498 -2.75 21.81 3.62
N GLY A 499 -3.17 21.91 2.36
CA GLY A 499 -2.99 20.86 1.37
C GLY A 499 -3.83 19.61 1.68
N LEU A 500 -4.95 19.75 2.39
CA LEU A 500 -5.90 18.65 2.59
C LEU A 500 -6.91 18.61 1.47
N TYR A 501 -7.14 17.40 0.97
CA TYR A 501 -8.13 17.22 -0.08
C TYR A 501 -9.55 17.46 0.44
N MET A 502 -10.25 18.39 -0.21
CA MET A 502 -11.63 18.75 0.00
C MET A 502 -12.45 18.08 -1.12
N PRO A 503 -13.07 16.91 -0.88
CA PRO A 503 -13.86 16.25 -1.91
C PRO A 503 -15.02 17.15 -2.35
N ASN A 504 -15.12 17.40 -3.65
CA ASN A 504 -16.30 18.01 -4.23
C ASN A 504 -17.42 16.95 -4.32
N ALA A 505 -18.68 17.34 -4.06
CA ALA A 505 -19.81 16.40 -3.91
C ALA A 505 -19.98 15.42 -5.10
N ASN A 506 -19.55 15.83 -6.30
CA ASN A 506 -19.66 15.04 -7.53
C ASN A 506 -18.57 13.97 -7.73
N HIS A 507 -17.51 13.93 -6.92
CA HIS A 507 -16.43 12.94 -7.03
C HIS A 507 -16.58 11.75 -6.07
N VAL A 508 -17.40 11.88 -5.02
CA VAL A 508 -17.66 10.80 -4.06
C VAL A 508 -18.44 9.65 -4.72
N GLY A 509 -19.34 9.96 -5.66
CA GLY A 509 -20.11 8.95 -6.40
C GLY A 509 -19.34 8.14 -7.45
N ARG A 510 -18.02 8.37 -7.62
CA ARG A 510 -17.14 7.51 -8.45
C ARG A 510 -16.13 6.70 -7.64
N LEU A 511 -16.11 6.88 -6.32
CA LEU A 511 -15.24 6.17 -5.36
C LEU A 511 -16.04 5.20 -4.46
N ILE A 512 -17.32 4.98 -4.75
CA ILE A 512 -18.20 4.02 -4.10
C ILE A 512 -18.78 3.12 -5.19
#